data_AF-A0A0R2B4S4-F1
#
_entry.id   AF-A0A0R2B4S4-F1
#
_cell.length_a   1.000
_cell.length_b   1.000
_cell.length_c   1.000
_cell.angle_alpha   90.00
_cell.angle_beta   90.00
_cell.angle_gamma   90.00
#
_symmetry.space_group_name_H-M   'P 1'
#
loop_
_entity.id
_entity.type
_entity.pdbx_description
1 polymer ?
#
loop_
_entity_poly.entity_id
_entity_poly.type
_entity_poly.pdbx_seq_one_letter_code
_entity_poly.pdbx_strand_id
1 'polypeptide(L)'
;MTGEVLILIKFKAAKRALILELELVMDVIVDDENTVYETVRLEREELDSAVIDLVPSTQGIVCVTSFSVDDVIGFIIADKQNKNAYGIGFIDYDNQSQFVKLS
;
A
#
# COMPACT_ATOMS: atom_id res chain seq x y z
N MET A 1 -6.95 -2.80 27.98
CA MET A 1 -6.58 -3.29 26.64
C MET A 1 -5.36 -2.48 26.20
N THR A 2 -4.22 -3.14 26.07
CA THR A 2 -2.92 -2.52 25.77
C THR A 2 -2.93 -1.93 24.35
N GLY A 3 -2.36 -0.75 24.15
CA GLY A 3 -2.42 0.01 22.89
C GLY A 3 -2.01 -0.78 21.64
N GLU A 4 -1.12 -1.77 21.79
CA GLU A 4 -0.71 -2.70 20.74
C GLU A 4 -1.87 -3.51 20.14
N VAL A 5 -2.87 -3.87 20.95
CA VAL A 5 -4.04 -4.63 20.46
C VAL A 5 -4.93 -3.76 19.59
N LEU A 6 -5.05 -2.48 19.93
CA LEU A 6 -5.86 -1.52 19.16
C LEU A 6 -5.22 -1.24 17.79
N ILE A 7 -3.89 -1.10 17.76
CA ILE A 7 -3.10 -0.90 16.54
C ILE A 7 -3.25 -2.10 15.58
N LEU A 8 -3.14 -3.32 16.11
CA LEU A 8 -3.32 -4.54 15.31
C LEU A 8 -4.73 -4.66 14.69
N ILE A 9 -5.76 -4.17 15.39
CA ILE A 9 -7.14 -4.15 14.88
C ILE A 9 -7.28 -3.13 13.75
N LYS A 10 -6.74 -1.92 13.91
CA LYS A 10 -6.74 -0.88 12.86
C LYS A 10 -6.06 -1.37 11.59
N PHE A 11 -4.86 -1.95 11.69
CA PHE A 11 -4.15 -2.50 10.54
C PHE A 11 -4.89 -3.66 9.87
N LYS A 12 -5.55 -4.54 10.63
CA LYS A 12 -6.38 -5.62 10.06
C LYS A 12 -7.59 -5.09 9.30
N ALA A 13 -8.24 -4.04 9.79
CA ALA A 13 -9.36 -3.40 9.11
C ALA A 13 -8.90 -2.70 7.82
N ALA A 14 -7.85 -1.89 7.88
CA ALA A 14 -7.27 -1.22 6.72
C ALA A 14 -6.77 -2.21 5.65
N LYS A 15 -6.12 -3.31 6.07
CA LYS A 15 -5.70 -4.39 5.18
C LYS A 15 -6.89 -5.05 4.48
N ARG A 16 -8.00 -5.29 5.20
CA ARG A 16 -9.20 -5.91 4.63
C ARG A 16 -9.91 -4.97 3.66
N ALA A 17 -10.05 -3.69 4.00
CA ALA A 17 -10.59 -2.67 3.11
C ALA A 17 -9.76 -2.57 1.82
N LEU A 18 -8.43 -2.57 1.95
CA LEU A 18 -7.52 -2.53 0.81
C LEU A 18 -7.61 -3.75 -0.10
N ILE A 19 -7.68 -4.96 0.45
CA ILE A 19 -7.84 -6.17 -0.37
C ILE A 19 -9.14 -6.10 -1.17
N LEU A 20 -10.23 -5.66 -0.55
CA LEU A 20 -11.52 -5.50 -1.22
C LEU A 20 -11.47 -4.41 -2.30
N GLU A 21 -10.86 -3.26 -2.02
CA GLU A 21 -10.66 -2.20 -3.01
C GLU A 21 -9.75 -2.65 -4.15
N LEU A 22 -8.69 -3.43 -3.89
CA LEU A 22 -7.80 -3.97 -4.91
C LEU A 22 -8.48 -5.01 -5.81
N GLU A 23 -9.29 -5.89 -5.22
CA GLU A 23 -10.14 -6.83 -5.97
C GLU A 23 -11.12 -6.07 -6.88
N LEU A 24 -11.61 -4.90 -6.44
CA LEU A 24 -12.46 -3.99 -7.23
C LEU A 24 -11.67 -3.20 -8.30
N VAL A 25 -10.45 -2.76 -7.99
CA VAL A 25 -9.61 -1.88 -8.83
C VAL A 25 -8.94 -2.64 -9.99
N MET A 26 -8.89 -3.97 -9.95
CA MET A 26 -8.51 -4.74 -11.15
C MET A 26 -9.54 -4.62 -12.30
N ASP A 27 -10.70 -3.97 -12.07
CA ASP A 27 -11.66 -3.43 -13.06
C ASP A 27 -12.33 -2.10 -12.56
N VAL A 28 -11.55 -1.02 -12.37
CA VAL A 28 -11.96 0.24 -11.66
C VAL A 28 -13.12 1.05 -12.28
N ILE A 29 -14.10 1.45 -11.45
CA ILE A 29 -14.53 2.85 -11.18
C ILE A 29 -14.85 2.94 -9.66
N VAL A 30 -14.33 3.93 -8.93
CA VAL A 30 -14.68 4.19 -7.51
C VAL A 30 -15.31 5.57 -7.38
N ASP A 31 -16.44 5.60 -6.66
CA ASP A 31 -17.26 6.78 -6.39
C ASP A 31 -17.52 6.97 -4.87
N ASP A 32 -17.51 8.25 -4.51
CA ASP A 32 -18.24 9.00 -3.48
C ASP A 32 -17.86 9.12 -1.99
N GLU A 33 -16.77 8.54 -1.46
CA GLU A 33 -16.29 8.93 -0.11
C GLU A 33 -14.77 9.07 -0.01
N ASN A 34 -14.24 10.20 -0.49
CA ASN A 34 -12.95 10.81 -0.10
C ASN A 34 -11.63 10.01 -0.24
N THR A 35 -11.60 8.83 -0.84
CA THR A 35 -10.32 8.11 -1.08
C THR A 35 -9.59 8.70 -2.30
N VAL A 36 -8.58 9.54 -2.07
CA VAL A 36 -7.69 10.04 -3.13
C VAL A 36 -6.63 8.97 -3.42
N TYR A 37 -6.65 8.44 -4.65
CA TYR A 37 -5.58 7.57 -5.13
C TYR A 37 -4.58 8.39 -5.94
N GLU A 38 -3.33 8.45 -5.47
CA GLU A 38 -2.23 9.01 -6.26
C GLU A 38 -1.29 7.87 -6.66
N THR A 39 -1.08 7.72 -7.97
CA THR A 39 -0.11 6.76 -8.51
C THR A 39 1.10 7.51 -9.04
N VAL A 40 2.25 7.27 -8.41
CA VAL A 40 3.54 7.81 -8.85
C VAL A 40 4.38 6.69 -9.46
N ARG A 41 5.09 7.02 -10.55
CA ARG A 41 6.11 6.14 -11.12
C ARG A 41 7.46 6.52 -10.55
N LEU A 42 8.14 5.56 -9.95
CA LEU A 42 9.43 5.74 -9.31
C LEU A 42 10.42 4.71 -9.86
N GLU A 43 11.67 5.12 -10.01
CA GLU A 43 12.79 4.19 -10.13
C GLU A 43 12.95 3.44 -8.80
N ARG A 44 13.35 2.17 -8.85
CA ARG A 44 13.53 1.34 -7.64
C ARG A 44 14.49 2.00 -6.64
N GLU A 45 15.47 2.74 -7.14
CA GLU A 45 16.47 3.44 -6.33
C GLU A 45 15.92 4.69 -5.62
N GLU A 46 14.79 5.23 -6.08
CA GLU A 46 14.08 6.34 -5.43
C GLU A 46 13.22 5.87 -4.25
N LEU A 47 13.03 4.56 -4.08
CA LEU A 47 12.31 4.00 -2.94
C LEU A 47 13.15 4.09 -1.67
N ASP A 48 12.47 4.35 -0.55
CA ASP A 48 13.11 4.25 0.76
C ASP A 48 13.68 2.85 0.98
N SER A 49 14.81 2.78 1.69
CA SER A 49 15.47 1.53 2.08
C SER A 49 14.55 0.52 2.79
N ALA A 50 13.56 0.99 3.55
CA ALA A 50 12.59 0.14 4.24
C ALA A 50 11.60 -0.55 3.28
N VAL A 51 11.50 -0.02 2.06
CA VAL A 51 10.49 -0.37 1.06
C VAL A 51 11.13 -1.05 -0.16
N ILE A 52 12.39 -0.74 -0.46
CA ILE A 52 13.14 -1.27 -1.61
C ILE A 52 13.27 -2.80 -1.59
N ASP A 53 13.25 -3.42 -0.41
CA ASP A 53 13.35 -4.87 -0.20
C ASP A 53 12.05 -5.62 -0.55
N LEU A 54 10.92 -4.89 -0.64
CA LEU A 54 9.66 -5.43 -1.13
C LEU A 54 9.73 -5.71 -2.63
N VAL A 55 10.55 -4.94 -3.36
CA VAL A 55 10.64 -4.96 -4.83
C VAL A 55 11.77 -5.89 -5.30
N PRO A 56 11.50 -6.82 -6.23
CA PRO A 56 12.56 -7.64 -6.84
C PRO A 56 13.69 -6.78 -7.42
N SER A 57 14.94 -7.21 -7.25
CA SER A 57 16.12 -6.50 -7.78
C SER A 57 16.14 -6.41 -9.31
N THR A 58 15.38 -7.26 -10.00
CA THR A 58 15.22 -7.25 -11.46
C THR A 58 14.30 -6.13 -11.95
N GLN A 59 13.53 -5.49 -11.05
CA GLN A 59 12.58 -4.46 -11.41
C GLN A 59 13.23 -3.07 -11.31
N GLY A 60 13.34 -2.37 -12.43
CA GLY A 60 13.94 -1.02 -12.47
C GLY A 60 12.95 0.10 -12.12
N ILE A 61 11.68 -0.03 -12.52
CA ILE A 61 10.65 0.99 -12.33
C ILE A 61 9.42 0.35 -11.69
N VAL A 62 8.82 1.01 -10.71
CA VAL A 62 7.59 0.61 -10.05
C VAL A 62 6.53 1.71 -10.10
N CYS A 63 5.28 1.31 -9.94
CA CYS A 63 4.19 2.22 -9.63
C CYS A 63 3.86 2.08 -8.15
N VAL A 64 3.86 3.22 -7.44
CA VAL A 64 3.41 3.31 -6.06
C VAL A 64 2.06 3.99 -6.08
N THR A 65 1.01 3.27 -5.70
CA THR A 65 -0.32 3.84 -5.52
C THR A 65 -0.56 4.03 -4.03
N SER A 66 -0.70 5.28 -3.60
CA SER A 66 -1.10 5.62 -2.23
C SER A 66 -2.62 5.75 -2.12
N PHE A 67 -3.13 5.51 -0.92
CA PHE A 67 -4.52 5.72 -0.54
C PHE A 67 -4.57 6.07 0.95
N SER A 68 -5.65 6.71 1.39
CA SER A 68 -5.85 7.08 2.78
C SER A 68 -7.21 6.56 3.24
N VAL A 69 -7.23 5.87 4.38
CA VAL A 69 -8.43 5.38 5.04
C VAL A 69 -8.34 5.76 6.52
N ASP A 70 -9.27 6.59 6.99
CA ASP A 70 -9.24 7.19 8.32
C ASP A 70 -7.87 7.83 8.65
N ASP A 71 -7.21 7.38 9.72
CA ASP A 71 -5.91 7.89 10.20
C ASP A 71 -4.70 7.09 9.63
N VAL A 72 -4.91 6.29 8.58
CA VAL A 72 -3.88 5.41 8.00
C VAL A 72 -3.67 5.75 6.53
N ILE A 73 -2.41 5.98 6.16
CA ILE A 73 -1.97 6.05 4.77
C ILE A 73 -1.47 4.67 4.39
N GLY A 74 -2.08 4.08 3.36
CA GLY A 74 -1.56 2.85 2.77
C GLY A 74 -0.98 3.10 1.39
N PHE A 75 -0.12 2.19 0.96
CA PHE A 75 0.39 2.21 -0.41
C PHE A 75 0.64 0.80 -0.93
N ILE A 76 0.63 0.68 -2.25
CA ILE A 76 0.90 -0.57 -2.96
C ILE A 76 1.99 -0.30 -3.98
N ILE A 77 2.94 -1.22 -4.05
CA ILE A 77 4.01 -1.20 -5.04
C ILE A 77 3.77 -2.31 -6.02
N ALA A 78 3.61 -1.93 -7.28
CA ALA A 78 3.31 -2.87 -8.35
C ALA A 78 4.06 -2.51 -9.64
N ASP A 79 4.25 -3.51 -10.49
CA ASP A 79 4.55 -3.27 -11.89
C ASP A 79 3.26 -3.11 -12.69
N LYS A 80 3.08 -1.91 -13.26
CA LYS A 80 1.93 -1.60 -14.11
C LYS A 80 1.88 -2.42 -15.39
N GLN A 81 3.02 -2.87 -15.92
CA GLN A 81 3.05 -3.65 -17.15
C GLN A 81 2.58 -5.09 -16.91
N ASN A 82 3.02 -5.69 -15.81
CA ASN A 82 2.74 -7.10 -15.51
C ASN A 82 1.57 -7.31 -14.54
N LYS A 83 0.92 -6.24 -14.06
CA LYS A 83 -0.13 -6.29 -13.02
C LYS A 83 0.30 -7.05 -11.76
N ASN A 84 1.62 -7.13 -11.51
CA ASN A 84 2.18 -7.84 -10.38
C ASN A 84 2.39 -6.87 -9.22
N ALA A 85 1.73 -7.13 -8.09
CA ALA A 85 1.99 -6.41 -6.85
C ALA A 85 3.17 -7.05 -6.11
N TYR A 86 4.11 -6.24 -5.65
CA TYR A 86 5.31 -6.69 -4.95
C TYR A 86 5.21 -6.49 -3.44
N GLY A 87 4.54 -5.42 -3.02
CA GLY A 87 4.38 -5.14 -1.60
C GLY A 87 3.29 -4.13 -1.30
N ILE A 88 2.87 -4.15 -0.04
CA ILE A 88 1.90 -3.23 0.55
C ILE A 88 2.56 -2.60 1.78
N GLY A 89 2.39 -1.30 1.95
CA GLY A 89 2.76 -0.60 3.17
C GLY A 89 1.58 0.12 3.80
N PHE A 90 1.64 0.29 5.11
CA PHE A 90 0.71 1.08 5.90
C PHE A 90 1.51 1.96 6.87
N ILE A 91 1.11 3.21 7.01
CA ILE A 91 1.69 4.22 7.89
C ILE A 91 0.55 4.87 8.64
N ASP A 92 0.54 4.78 9.97
CA ASP A 92 -0.43 5.52 10.79
C ASP A 92 0.03 6.95 11.09
N TYR A 93 -0.86 7.77 11.67
CA TYR A 93 -0.57 9.15 12.05
C TYR A 93 0.55 9.30 13.11
N ASP A 94 0.86 8.23 13.84
CA ASP A 94 1.96 8.18 14.81
C ASP A 94 3.30 7.79 14.13
N ASN A 95 3.35 7.75 12.79
CA ASN A 95 4.47 7.31 11.96
C ASN A 95 4.89 5.86 12.19
N GLN A 96 3.99 5.00 12.70
CA GLN A 96 4.24 3.57 12.76
C GLN A 96 3.97 2.94 11.40
N SER A 97 4.97 2.24 10.88
CA SER A 97 4.91 1.64 9.55
C SER A 97 4.89 0.11 9.60
N GLN A 98 4.05 -0.51 8.78
CA GLN A 98 4.07 -1.96 8.53
C GLN A 98 4.16 -2.23 7.02
N PHE A 99 5.06 -3.14 6.65
CA PHE A 99 5.29 -3.52 5.26
C PHE A 99 5.09 -5.02 5.07
N VAL A 100 4.42 -5.40 3.98
CA VAL A 100 4.14 -6.79 3.62
C VAL A 100 4.60 -7.03 2.19
N LYS A 101 5.51 -7.98 2.01
CA LYS A 101 5.90 -8.49 0.69
C LYS A 101 4.88 -9.52 0.20
N LEU A 102 4.47 -9.43 -1.06
CA LEU A 102 3.39 -10.24 -1.64
C LEU A 102 3.88 -11.42 -2.52
N SER A 103 5.10 -11.89 -2.28
CA SER A 103 5.81 -12.96 -3.02
C SER A 103 4.93 -14.08 -3.58
#